data_AF-A0A1B6W130-F1
#
_entry.id   AF-A0A1B6W130-F1
#
_cell.length_a   1.000
_cell.length_b   1.000
_cell.length_c   1.000
_cell.angle_alpha   90.00
_cell.angle_beta   90.00
_cell.angle_gamma   90.00
#
_symmetry.space_group_name_H-M   'P 1'
#
loop_
_entity.id
_entity.type
_entity.pdbx_description
1 polymer ?
#
loop_
_entity_poly.entity_id
_entity_poly.type
_entity_poly.pdbx_seq_one_letter_code
_entity_poly.pdbx_strand_id
1 'polypeptide(L)'
;MKPHTLAFLTAAILPTLALAAPQGRTNRRPQQSQKTMCLNIATARAHMITYNVTCKGNSREEAEQAPEVGNASSLFHNNGCQNILSEADVRNAMMAEINRLGGRNLSNEQYCAAIKPTVDKAEAQFGDADGAK
;
A
#
# COMPACT_ATOMS: atom_id res chain seq x y z
N MET A 1 38.78 -19.29 66.63
CA MET A 1 39.31 -18.38 65.58
C MET A 1 38.92 -18.94 64.21
N LYS A 2 38.53 -18.06 63.28
CA LYS A 2 38.01 -18.26 61.90
C LYS A 2 36.55 -18.74 61.76
N PRO A 3 35.82 -18.44 60.65
CA PRO A 3 35.96 -17.30 59.70
C PRO A 3 34.63 -16.73 59.09
N HIS A 4 34.77 -15.65 58.30
CA HIS A 4 33.91 -15.18 57.17
C HIS A 4 32.47 -14.67 57.54
N THR A 5 31.82 -13.71 56.87
CA THR A 5 31.82 -13.28 55.46
C THR A 5 31.11 -11.90 55.36
N LEU A 6 31.45 -11.12 54.33
CA LEU A 6 30.75 -9.91 53.88
C LEU A 6 29.24 -10.14 53.63
N ALA A 7 28.40 -9.13 53.90
CA ALA A 7 27.09 -8.99 53.28
C ALA A 7 26.76 -7.51 53.05
N PHE A 8 27.01 -7.07 51.82
CA PHE A 8 26.37 -5.91 51.20
C PHE A 8 24.85 -6.08 51.21
N LEU A 9 24.12 -5.08 51.68
CA LEU A 9 22.70 -4.88 51.34
C LEU A 9 22.52 -3.42 50.95
N THR A 10 23.01 -3.09 49.76
CA THR A 10 22.55 -1.92 49.01
C THR A 10 21.07 -2.11 48.71
N ALA A 11 20.25 -1.24 49.28
CA ALA A 11 18.84 -1.11 48.99
C ALA A 11 18.64 -1.01 47.46
N ALA A 12 18.07 -2.05 46.87
CA ALA A 12 17.61 -2.02 45.49
C ALA A 12 16.37 -1.12 45.44
N ILE A 13 16.57 0.15 45.10
CA ILE A 13 15.50 1.05 44.68
C ILE A 13 14.99 0.47 43.36
N LEU A 14 13.88 -0.25 43.41
CA LEU A 14 13.12 -0.63 42.23
C LEU A 14 12.69 0.66 41.53
N PRO A 15 13.16 0.95 40.29
CA PRO A 15 12.44 1.90 39.47
C PRO A 15 11.14 1.19 39.09
N THR A 16 10.02 1.63 39.68
CA THR A 16 8.71 1.39 39.09
C THR A 16 8.73 2.00 37.69
N LEU A 17 9.08 1.17 36.71
CA LEU A 17 8.74 1.37 35.32
C LEU A 17 7.21 1.42 35.29
N ALA A 18 6.68 2.62 35.46
CA ALA A 18 5.34 2.96 35.02
C ALA A 18 5.32 2.67 33.53
N LEU A 19 4.93 1.44 33.20
CA LEU A 19 4.59 1.01 31.87
C LEU A 19 3.40 1.89 31.48
N ALA A 20 3.71 3.05 30.89
CA ALA A 20 2.76 3.81 30.12
C ALA A 20 2.35 2.88 28.97
N ALA A 21 1.36 2.04 29.24
CA ALA A 21 0.62 1.34 28.22
C ALA A 21 0.23 2.40 27.19
N PRO A 22 0.55 2.24 25.89
CA PRO A 22 0.07 3.14 24.88
C PRO A 22 -1.44 2.87 24.73
N GLN A 23 -2.23 3.37 25.67
CA GLN A 23 -3.66 3.57 25.54
C GLN A 23 -3.88 4.79 24.65
N GLY A 24 -3.55 4.57 23.39
CA GLY A 24 -3.82 5.48 22.30
C GLY A 24 -4.08 4.61 21.11
N ARG A 25 -5.31 4.09 20.99
CA ARG A 25 -5.94 3.99 19.67
C ARG A 25 -5.91 5.39 19.10
N THR A 26 -4.76 5.71 18.52
CA THR A 26 -4.59 6.89 17.73
C THR A 26 -5.53 6.67 16.57
N ASN A 27 -6.67 7.35 16.59
CA ASN A 27 -7.30 7.86 15.38
C ASN A 27 -6.31 8.82 14.73
N ARG A 28 -5.13 8.31 14.34
CA ARG A 28 -4.21 8.99 13.47
C ARG A 28 -4.97 9.01 12.17
N ARG A 29 -5.54 10.18 11.86
CA ARG A 29 -5.72 10.54 10.45
C ARG A 29 -4.43 10.08 9.75
N PRO A 30 -4.54 9.22 8.72
CA PRO A 30 -3.37 8.76 8.01
C PRO A 30 -2.52 9.99 7.69
N GLN A 31 -1.22 9.96 8.02
CA GLN A 31 -0.34 11.06 7.60
C GLN A 31 -0.54 11.22 6.09
N GLN A 32 -0.63 12.47 5.61
CA GLN A 32 -0.93 12.76 4.21
C GLN A 32 0.00 12.02 3.24
N SER A 33 1.24 11.73 3.67
CA SER A 33 2.20 10.86 3.00
C SER A 33 1.71 9.41 2.83
N GLN A 34 1.17 8.81 3.88
CA GLN A 34 0.66 7.42 3.87
C GLN A 34 -0.62 7.29 3.06
N LYS A 35 -1.57 8.24 3.18
CA LYS A 35 -2.78 8.24 2.34
C LYS A 35 -2.42 8.33 0.86
N THR A 36 -1.49 9.23 0.52
CA THR A 36 -1.00 9.39 -0.87
C THR A 36 -0.33 8.13 -1.38
N MET A 37 0.55 7.51 -0.59
CA MET A 37 1.19 6.25 -0.95
C MET A 37 0.15 5.15 -1.23
N CYS A 38 -0.81 4.96 -0.33
CA CYS A 38 -1.87 3.98 -0.51
C CYS A 38 -2.70 4.27 -1.76
N LEU A 39 -3.01 5.55 -2.03
CA LEU A 39 -3.78 5.94 -3.20
C LEU A 39 -3.01 5.65 -4.49
N ASN A 40 -1.70 5.87 -4.51
CA ASN A 40 -0.84 5.55 -5.64
C ASN A 40 -0.85 4.05 -5.93
N ILE A 41 -0.70 3.20 -4.91
CA ILE A 41 -0.74 1.73 -5.07
C ILE A 41 -2.10 1.29 -5.62
N ALA A 42 -3.20 1.76 -5.00
CA ALA A 42 -4.56 1.38 -5.42
C ALA A 42 -4.87 1.81 -6.86
N THR A 43 -4.49 3.03 -7.22
CA THR A 43 -4.73 3.59 -8.55
C THR A 43 -3.91 2.85 -9.60
N ALA A 44 -2.63 2.55 -9.32
CA ALA A 44 -1.80 1.76 -10.21
C ALA A 44 -2.36 0.35 -10.43
N ARG A 45 -2.77 -0.34 -9.36
CA ARG A 45 -3.45 -1.65 -9.43
C ARG A 45 -4.70 -1.58 -10.31
N ALA A 46 -5.54 -0.57 -10.09
CA ALA A 46 -6.79 -0.40 -10.84
C ALA A 46 -6.55 -0.11 -12.33
N HIS A 47 -5.53 0.69 -12.68
CA HIS A 47 -5.15 0.92 -14.06
C HIS A 47 -4.64 -0.34 -14.76
N MET A 48 -3.78 -1.13 -14.10
CA MET A 48 -3.29 -2.40 -14.65
C MET A 48 -4.45 -3.38 -14.94
N ILE A 49 -5.37 -3.56 -13.99
CA ILE A 49 -6.57 -4.40 -14.19
C ILE A 49 -7.42 -3.88 -15.34
N THR A 50 -7.72 -2.58 -15.34
CA THR A 50 -8.57 -1.97 -16.36
C THR A 50 -7.95 -2.11 -17.75
N TYR A 51 -6.64 -1.94 -17.88
CA TYR A 51 -5.92 -2.11 -19.13
C TYR A 51 -5.90 -3.57 -19.59
N ASN A 52 -5.61 -4.52 -18.71
CA ASN A 52 -5.62 -5.94 -19.06
C ASN A 52 -7.02 -6.40 -19.51
N VAL A 53 -8.09 -5.92 -18.89
CA VAL A 53 -9.46 -6.24 -19.31
C VAL A 53 -9.84 -5.51 -20.60
N THR A 54 -9.70 -4.19 -20.64
CA THR A 54 -10.26 -3.35 -21.72
C THR A 54 -9.40 -3.37 -22.98
N CYS A 55 -8.08 -3.44 -22.81
CA CYS A 55 -7.11 -3.25 -23.89
C CYS A 55 -6.44 -4.56 -24.33
N LYS A 56 -6.21 -5.51 -23.41
CA LYS A 56 -5.69 -6.86 -23.76
C LYS A 56 -6.80 -7.89 -23.98
N GLY A 57 -8.03 -7.62 -23.54
CA GLY A 57 -9.18 -8.53 -23.70
C GLY A 57 -9.20 -9.68 -22.69
N ASN A 58 -8.41 -9.59 -21.62
CA ASN A 58 -8.41 -10.60 -20.57
C ASN A 58 -9.76 -10.60 -19.83
N SER A 59 -10.12 -11.75 -19.28
CA SER A 59 -11.14 -11.78 -18.23
C SER A 59 -10.66 -10.97 -17.02
N ARG A 60 -11.61 -10.51 -16.20
CA ARG A 60 -11.29 -9.81 -14.96
C ARG A 60 -10.44 -10.67 -14.02
N GLU A 61 -10.73 -11.96 -13.97
CA GLU A 61 -10.03 -12.90 -13.09
C GLU A 61 -8.57 -13.08 -13.52
N GLU A 62 -8.31 -13.25 -14.82
CA GLU A 62 -6.94 -13.28 -15.36
C GLU A 62 -6.19 -11.95 -15.11
N ALA A 63 -6.87 -10.82 -15.26
CA ALA A 63 -6.27 -9.51 -15.01
C ALA A 63 -5.91 -9.31 -13.53
N GLU A 64 -6.71 -9.82 -12.60
CA GLU A 64 -6.44 -9.76 -11.16
C GLU A 64 -5.32 -10.71 -10.72
N GLN A 65 -5.07 -11.79 -11.47
CA GLN A 65 -4.01 -12.76 -11.24
C GLN A 65 -2.66 -12.40 -11.88
N ALA A 66 -2.58 -11.32 -12.67
CA ALA A 66 -1.31 -10.86 -13.24
C ALA A 66 -0.28 -10.60 -12.13
N PRO A 67 0.99 -11.03 -12.27
CA PRO A 67 2.00 -10.94 -11.20
C PRO A 67 2.15 -9.54 -10.61
N GLU A 68 2.21 -8.51 -11.45
CA GLU A 68 2.36 -7.11 -11.07
C GLU A 68 1.14 -6.60 -10.28
N VAL A 69 -0.05 -7.08 -10.65
CA VAL A 69 -1.31 -6.80 -9.93
C VAL A 69 -1.32 -7.50 -8.59
N GLY A 70 -0.84 -8.74 -8.52
CA GLY A 70 -0.63 -9.48 -7.27
C GLY A 70 0.33 -8.76 -6.33
N ASN A 71 1.47 -8.28 -6.86
CA ASN A 71 2.48 -7.55 -6.10
C ASN A 71 1.93 -6.21 -5.57
N ALA A 72 1.21 -5.45 -6.40
CA ALA A 72 0.52 -4.24 -5.95
C ALA A 72 -0.52 -4.54 -4.87
N SER A 73 -1.26 -5.65 -4.98
CA SER A 73 -2.24 -6.09 -3.99
C SER A 73 -1.58 -6.44 -2.65
N SER A 74 -0.49 -7.21 -2.69
CA SER A 74 0.31 -7.56 -1.52
C SER A 74 0.85 -6.30 -0.84
N LEU A 75 1.43 -5.37 -1.60
CA LEU A 75 1.95 -4.12 -1.06
C LEU A 75 0.85 -3.26 -0.45
N PHE A 76 -0.33 -3.21 -1.06
CA PHE A 76 -1.50 -2.51 -0.54
C PHE A 76 -1.92 -3.06 0.83
N HIS A 77 -2.03 -4.38 0.96
CA HIS A 77 -2.38 -5.04 2.20
C HIS A 77 -1.30 -4.90 3.28
N ASN A 78 -0.04 -5.08 2.91
CA ASN A 78 1.11 -5.00 3.83
C ASN A 78 1.28 -3.59 4.42
N ASN A 79 0.85 -2.55 3.69
CA ASN A 79 0.85 -1.18 4.17
C ASN A 79 -0.45 -0.78 4.92
N GLY A 80 -1.38 -1.72 5.11
CA GLY A 80 -2.64 -1.48 5.81
C GLY A 80 -3.57 -0.50 5.09
N CYS A 81 -3.43 -0.36 3.77
CA CYS A 81 -4.12 0.65 3.00
C CYS A 81 -5.65 0.46 2.95
N GLN A 82 -6.14 -0.76 3.18
CA GLN A 82 -7.56 -1.07 3.35
C GLN A 82 -8.20 -0.36 4.55
N ASN A 83 -7.40 0.05 5.54
CA ASN A 83 -7.88 0.79 6.71
C ASN A 83 -7.76 2.31 6.53
N ILE A 84 -7.18 2.76 5.41
CA ILE A 84 -6.79 4.15 5.16
C ILE A 84 -7.62 4.75 4.03
N LEU A 85 -7.89 3.97 2.99
CA LEU A 85 -8.68 4.40 1.83
C LEU A 85 -10.07 3.82 1.88
N SER A 86 -11.04 4.66 1.54
CA SER A 86 -12.35 4.19 1.12
C SER A 86 -12.35 3.78 -0.35
N GLU A 87 -13.30 2.92 -0.75
CA GLU A 87 -13.52 2.62 -2.18
C GLU A 87 -13.79 3.88 -3.00
N ALA A 88 -14.42 4.89 -2.38
CA ALA A 88 -14.68 6.18 -3.00
C ALA A 88 -13.40 6.97 -3.30
N ASP A 89 -12.38 6.92 -2.42
CA ASP A 89 -11.09 7.59 -2.67
C ASP A 89 -10.43 7.03 -3.94
N VAL A 90 -10.40 5.70 -4.07
CA VAL A 90 -9.80 5.00 -5.23
C VAL A 90 -10.59 5.30 -6.50
N ARG A 91 -11.93 5.20 -6.44
CA ARG A 91 -12.81 5.53 -7.57
C ARG A 91 -12.65 6.98 -8.03
N ASN A 92 -12.58 7.92 -7.10
CA ASN A 92 -12.43 9.34 -7.44
C ASN A 92 -11.07 9.61 -8.10
N ALA A 93 -9.98 8.99 -7.61
CA ALA A 93 -8.67 9.11 -8.24
C ALA A 93 -8.66 8.52 -9.67
N MET A 94 -9.25 7.33 -9.85
CA MET A 94 -9.40 6.72 -11.17
C MET A 94 -10.21 7.59 -12.14
N MET A 95 -11.35 8.12 -11.69
CA MET A 95 -12.18 8.99 -12.52
C MET A 95 -11.49 10.31 -12.86
N ALA A 96 -10.71 10.87 -11.94
CA ALA A 96 -9.92 12.07 -12.21
C ALA A 96 -8.89 11.82 -13.32
N GLU A 97 -8.20 10.68 -13.29
CA GLU A 97 -7.24 10.31 -14.34
C GLU A 97 -7.92 10.03 -15.67
N ILE A 98 -9.03 9.28 -15.67
CA ILE A 98 -9.83 9.03 -16.89
C ILE A 98 -10.28 10.37 -17.52
N ASN A 99 -10.80 11.29 -16.71
CA ASN A 99 -11.21 12.61 -17.18
C ASN A 99 -10.01 13.41 -17.73
N ARG A 100 -8.84 13.33 -17.08
CA ARG A 100 -7.59 13.98 -17.53
C ARG A 100 -7.15 13.46 -18.90
N LEU A 101 -7.35 12.18 -19.18
CA LEU A 101 -6.97 11.55 -20.46
C LEU A 101 -7.92 11.89 -21.61
N GLY A 102 -9.05 12.56 -21.36
CA GLY A 102 -10.07 12.85 -22.39
C GLY A 102 -11.40 12.15 -22.15
N GLY A 103 -11.53 11.39 -21.06
CA GLY A 103 -12.79 10.88 -20.54
C GLY A 103 -13.54 9.94 -21.50
N ARG A 104 -14.87 10.05 -21.48
CA ARG A 104 -15.82 9.21 -22.26
C ARG A 104 -15.81 9.48 -23.77
N ASN A 105 -15.00 10.44 -24.23
CA ASN A 105 -14.95 10.87 -25.62
C ASN A 105 -13.87 10.14 -26.43
N LEU A 106 -13.08 9.27 -25.79
CA LEU A 106 -12.09 8.44 -26.46
C LEU A 106 -12.74 7.14 -26.98
N SER A 107 -12.34 6.72 -28.19
CA SER A 107 -12.48 5.32 -28.57
C SER A 107 -11.63 4.43 -27.66
N ASN A 108 -11.94 3.13 -27.61
CA ASN A 108 -11.16 2.18 -26.81
C ASN A 108 -9.68 2.20 -27.20
N GLU A 109 -9.35 2.28 -28.49
CA GLU A 109 -7.97 2.32 -28.96
C GLU A 109 -7.24 3.58 -28.47
N GLN A 110 -7.87 4.74 -28.54
CA GLN A 110 -7.32 5.99 -28.02
C GLN A 110 -7.15 5.96 -26.50
N TYR A 111 -8.11 5.39 -25.77
CA TYR A 111 -8.01 5.21 -24.33
C TYR A 111 -6.83 4.29 -23.97
N CYS A 112 -6.71 3.15 -24.66
CA CYS A 112 -5.63 2.20 -24.43
C CYS A 112 -4.25 2.81 -24.71
N ALA A 113 -4.11 3.57 -25.81
CA ALA A 113 -2.88 4.29 -26.10
C ALA A 113 -2.56 5.36 -25.03
N ALA A 114 -3.57 6.09 -24.56
CA ALA A 114 -3.41 7.17 -23.58
C ALA A 114 -3.03 6.66 -22.18
N ILE A 115 -3.59 5.52 -21.75
CA ILE A 115 -3.33 4.95 -20.41
C ILE A 115 -2.08 4.06 -20.38
N LYS A 116 -1.62 3.55 -21.53
CA LYS A 116 -0.47 2.64 -21.63
C LYS A 116 0.79 3.14 -20.90
N PRO A 117 1.23 4.41 -21.01
CA PRO A 117 2.42 4.88 -20.29
C PRO A 117 2.26 4.80 -18.76
N THR A 118 1.05 5.05 -18.24
CA THR A 118 0.75 4.93 -16.80
C THR A 118 0.82 3.46 -16.36
N VAL A 119 0.32 2.55 -17.20
CA VAL A 119 0.36 1.10 -16.95
C VAL A 119 1.79 0.58 -17.02
N ASP A 120 2.56 0.93 -18.04
CA ASP A 120 3.97 0.50 -18.18
C ASP A 120 4.81 0.94 -16.97
N LYS A 121 4.57 2.15 -16.46
CA LYS A 121 5.20 2.63 -15.22
C LYS A 121 4.78 1.82 -13.99
N ALA A 122 3.51 1.45 -13.90
CA ALA A 122 3.01 0.62 -12.81
C ALA A 122 3.58 -0.80 -12.90
N GLU A 123 3.57 -1.43 -14.08
CA GLU A 123 4.17 -2.75 -14.32
C GLU A 123 5.65 -2.72 -13.97
N ALA A 124 6.42 -1.69 -14.35
CA ALA A 124 7.82 -1.55 -13.92
C ALA A 124 7.98 -1.41 -12.40
N GLN A 125 7.08 -0.65 -11.74
CA GLN A 125 7.12 -0.47 -10.29
C GLN A 125 6.83 -1.79 -9.53
N PHE A 126 5.98 -2.65 -10.06
CA PHE A 126 5.50 -3.85 -9.37
C PHE A 126 6.00 -5.18 -9.98
N GLY A 127 6.71 -5.14 -11.11
CA GLY A 127 7.27 -6.30 -11.80
C GLY A 127 8.59 -6.79 -11.21
N ASP A 128 9.34 -5.92 -10.55
CA ASP A 128 10.63 -6.26 -9.92
C ASP A 128 10.51 -6.89 -8.52
N ALA A 129 9.30 -7.16 -8.01
CA ALA A 129 9.12 -7.66 -6.65
C ALA A 129 9.69 -9.07 -6.40
N ASP A 130 10.01 -9.82 -7.46
CA ASP A 130 10.63 -11.17 -7.39
C ASP A 130 12.11 -11.22 -7.88
N GLY A 131 12.70 -10.07 -8.24
CA GLY A 131 14.01 -10.00 -8.91
C GLY A 131 15.25 -9.78 -8.02
N ALA A 132 15.09 -9.72 -6.69
CA ALA A 132 16.21 -9.61 -5.76
C ALA A 132 16.53 -10.98 -5.12
N LYS A 133 17.29 -11.81 -5.83
CA LYS A 133 18.05 -12.93 -5.25
C LYS A 133 19.52 -12.80 -5.62
#